data_AF-A0AAD0TN89-F1
#
_entry.id   AF-A0AAD0TN89-F1
#
_cell.length_a   1.000
_cell.length_b   1.000
_cell.length_c   1.000
_cell.angle_alpha   90.00
_cell.angle_beta   90.00
_cell.angle_gamma   90.00
#
_symmetry.space_group_name_H-M   'P 1'
#
loop_
_entity.id
_entity.type
_entity.pdbx_description
1 polymer ?
#
loop_
_entity_poly.entity_id
_entity_poly.type
_entity_poly.pdbx_seq_one_letter_code
_entity_poly.pdbx_strand_id
1 'polypeptide(L)'
;MLIDILAVSIMFMFSLILVSLAVFIVVFAFLGDIDTTLFVIKDSISMSISKKKQKNSIQSTTEVINMLFRKTAEKISGMSEKELAKKINSNKQEAKKFKKIMTNTLKKTDIEFVSEDDITFFMKRNRSFGVVQQFISNLNQYSQPKFNYLRKLGKQHKEGLISDEEYLQKVLRAMNKTDKELRLEINEAKRKNSNFSAKGLSFQIIQKIFSSDESVNINTLYSSKLGLSS
;
A
#
# COMPACT_ATOMS: atom_id res chain seq x y z
N MET A 1 10.92 42.97 -27.88
CA MET A 1 11.53 41.63 -27.70
C MET A 1 11.81 41.31 -26.22
N LEU A 2 12.67 42.05 -25.50
CA LEU A 2 12.96 41.78 -24.07
C LEU A 2 11.74 41.98 -23.14
N ILE A 3 10.96 43.05 -23.38
CA ILE A 3 9.73 43.35 -22.62
C ILE A 3 8.67 42.26 -22.87
N ASP A 4 8.54 41.79 -24.11
CA ASP A 4 7.61 40.72 -24.48
C ASP A 4 7.98 39.39 -23.83
N ILE A 5 9.27 39.05 -23.78
CA ILE A 5 9.79 37.86 -23.10
C ILE A 5 9.51 37.92 -21.59
N LEU A 6 9.69 39.10 -20.97
CA LEU A 6 9.40 39.31 -19.55
C LEU A 6 7.90 39.15 -19.25
N ALA A 7 7.03 39.76 -20.07
CA ALA A 7 5.58 39.66 -19.92
C ALA A 7 5.08 38.22 -20.09
N VAL A 8 5.60 37.49 -21.09
CA VAL A 8 5.29 36.06 -21.29
C VAL A 8 5.74 35.23 -20.09
N SER A 9 6.94 35.50 -19.55
CA SER A 9 7.45 34.80 -18.36
C SER A 9 6.60 35.04 -17.12
N ILE A 10 6.15 36.28 -16.91
CA ILE A 10 5.25 36.64 -15.80
C ILE A 10 3.90 35.94 -15.96
N MET A 11 3.29 35.98 -17.15
CA MET A 11 2.02 35.29 -17.41
C MET A 11 2.15 33.78 -17.22
N PHE A 12 3.25 33.18 -17.65
CA PHE A 12 3.53 31.77 -17.44
C PHE A 12 3.62 31.43 -15.94
N MET A 13 4.36 32.23 -15.16
CA MET A 13 4.44 32.05 -13.69
C MET A 13 3.08 32.18 -13.01
N PHE A 14 2.28 33.19 -13.39
CA PHE A 14 0.91 33.33 -12.88
C PHE A 14 0.03 32.12 -13.22
N SER A 15 0.14 31.59 -14.44
CA SER A 15 -0.61 30.40 -14.85
C SER A 15 -0.24 29.17 -14.01
N LEU A 16 1.06 28.97 -13.71
CA LEU A 16 1.52 27.88 -12.86
C LEU A 16 1.00 28.01 -11.43
N ILE A 17 0.94 29.22 -10.89
CA ILE A 17 0.38 29.49 -9.55
C ILE A 17 -1.11 29.14 -9.53
N LEU A 18 -1.88 29.59 -10.53
CA LEU A 18 -3.32 29.32 -10.63
C LEU A 18 -3.60 27.82 -10.77
N VAL A 19 -2.85 27.11 -11.61
CA VAL A 19 -2.97 25.66 -11.77
C VAL A 19 -2.63 24.95 -10.45
N SER A 20 -1.57 25.37 -9.77
CA SER A 20 -1.17 24.78 -8.48
C SER A 20 -2.23 24.99 -7.42
N LEU A 21 -2.84 26.18 -7.37
CA LEU A 21 -3.93 26.50 -6.47
C LEU A 21 -5.19 25.67 -6.80
N ALA A 22 -5.52 25.51 -8.08
CA ALA A 22 -6.63 24.67 -8.51
C ALA A 22 -6.45 23.21 -8.07
N VAL A 23 -5.26 22.64 -8.29
CA VAL A 23 -4.92 21.28 -7.82
C VAL A 23 -5.05 21.19 -6.30
N PHE A 24 -4.54 22.17 -5.56
CA PHE A 24 -4.68 22.21 -4.11
C PHE A 24 -6.14 22.20 -3.66
N ILE A 25 -6.98 23.06 -4.24
CA ILE A 25 -8.41 23.17 -3.90
C ILE A 25 -9.13 21.85 -4.19
N VAL A 26 -8.86 21.21 -5.33
CA VAL A 26 -9.47 19.92 -5.68
C VAL A 26 -9.08 18.86 -4.65
N VAL A 27 -7.78 18.70 -4.36
CA VAL A 27 -7.31 17.69 -3.38
C VAL A 27 -7.87 18.00 -1.99
N PHE A 28 -7.90 19.27 -1.59
CA PHE A 28 -8.47 19.69 -0.31
C PHE A 28 -9.95 19.35 -0.19
N ALA A 29 -10.74 19.56 -1.25
CA ALA A 29 -12.16 19.24 -1.26
C ALA A 29 -12.43 17.75 -1.00
N PHE A 30 -11.55 16.85 -1.44
CA PHE A 30 -11.66 15.41 -1.18
C PHE A 30 -11.19 14.99 0.22
N LEU A 31 -10.25 15.72 0.82
CA LEU A 31 -9.59 15.29 2.06
C LEU A 31 -10.07 16.05 3.31
N GLY A 32 -10.52 17.29 3.17
CA GLY A 32 -10.99 18.14 4.27
C GLY A 32 -9.92 18.52 5.30
N ASP A 33 -8.64 18.25 5.02
CA ASP A 33 -7.53 18.40 5.97
C ASP A 33 -6.29 18.95 5.27
N ILE A 34 -5.83 20.13 5.69
CA ILE A 34 -4.71 20.86 5.05
C ILE A 34 -3.42 20.05 5.11
N ASP A 35 -3.10 19.48 6.27
CA ASP A 35 -1.89 18.68 6.49
C ASP A 35 -1.84 17.46 5.56
N THR A 36 -2.97 16.77 5.41
CA THR A 36 -3.11 15.60 4.54
C THR A 36 -3.06 16.02 3.08
N THR A 37 -3.65 17.16 2.72
CA THR A 37 -3.62 17.73 1.37
C THR A 37 -2.19 18.04 0.93
N LEU A 38 -1.44 18.78 1.75
CA LEU A 38 -0.04 19.10 1.47
C LEU A 38 0.83 17.84 1.38
N PHE A 39 0.57 16.87 2.26
CA PHE A 39 1.24 15.58 2.20
C PHE A 39 0.96 14.85 0.87
N VAL A 40 -0.31 14.73 0.47
CA VAL A 40 -0.71 14.04 -0.76
C VAL A 40 -0.09 14.69 -1.99
N ILE A 41 -0.12 16.02 -2.08
CA ILE A 41 0.48 16.76 -3.20
C ILE A 41 1.99 16.52 -3.24
N LYS A 42 2.68 16.76 -2.13
CA LYS A 42 4.14 16.60 -2.04
C LYS A 42 4.56 15.18 -2.34
N ASP A 43 3.85 14.19 -1.79
CA ASP A 43 4.20 12.79 -1.98
C ASP A 43 3.94 12.33 -3.42
N SER A 44 2.81 12.72 -4.03
CA SER A 44 2.49 12.39 -5.42
C SER A 44 3.53 12.92 -6.40
N ILE A 45 3.93 14.18 -6.25
CA ILE A 45 4.99 14.81 -7.06
C ILE A 45 6.33 14.10 -6.82
N SER A 46 6.68 13.89 -5.54
CA SER A 46 7.95 13.26 -5.18
C SER A 46 8.07 11.84 -5.72
N MET A 47 7.00 11.04 -5.65
CA MET A 47 6.97 9.67 -6.17
C MET A 47 7.11 9.65 -7.70
N SER A 48 6.57 10.65 -8.39
CA SER A 48 6.64 10.74 -9.84
C SER A 48 8.02 11.11 -10.38
N ILE A 49 8.78 11.88 -9.62
CA ILE A 49 10.09 12.41 -10.05
C ILE A 49 11.26 11.61 -9.45
N SER A 50 11.14 11.16 -8.20
CA SER A 50 12.27 10.56 -7.48
C SER A 50 12.44 9.08 -7.78
N LYS A 51 13.47 8.74 -8.57
CA LYS A 51 13.88 7.34 -8.82
C LYS A 51 14.12 6.55 -7.53
N LYS A 52 14.66 7.20 -6.49
CA LYS A 52 14.88 6.58 -5.17
C LYS A 52 13.56 6.18 -4.51
N LYS A 53 12.55 7.07 -4.52
CA LYS A 53 11.23 6.74 -3.99
C LYS A 53 10.56 5.63 -4.80
N GLN A 54 10.66 5.69 -6.13
CA GLN A 54 10.11 4.65 -7.01
C GLN A 54 10.74 3.28 -6.72
N LYS A 55 12.07 3.22 -6.60
CA LYS A 55 12.77 1.98 -6.22
C LYS A 55 12.28 1.47 -4.87
N ASN A 56 12.27 2.30 -3.84
CA ASN A 56 11.78 1.89 -2.51
C ASN A 56 10.34 1.36 -2.57
N SER A 57 9.47 2.00 -3.36
CA SER A 57 8.09 1.55 -3.55
C SER A 57 8.00 0.19 -4.23
N ILE A 58 8.84 -0.10 -5.22
CA ILE A 58 8.93 -1.41 -5.89
C ILE A 58 9.36 -2.48 -4.90
N GLN A 59 10.44 -2.22 -4.15
CA GLN A 59 10.98 -3.17 -3.18
C GLN A 59 9.95 -3.53 -2.12
N SER A 60 9.32 -2.53 -1.51
CA SER A 60 8.31 -2.79 -0.50
C SER A 60 7.03 -3.41 -1.07
N THR A 61 6.66 -3.14 -2.33
CA THR A 61 5.54 -3.84 -2.99
C THR A 61 5.87 -5.32 -3.24
N THR A 62 7.13 -5.60 -3.58
CA THR A 62 7.64 -6.97 -3.78
C THR A 62 7.59 -7.76 -2.46
N GLU A 63 8.10 -7.19 -1.37
CA GLU A 63 7.99 -7.79 -0.02
C GLU A 63 6.52 -8.03 0.37
N VAL A 64 5.68 -7.01 0.13
CA VAL A 64 4.22 -7.02 0.04
C VAL A 64 3.65 -8.34 -0.44
N ILE A 65 3.68 -8.43 -1.76
CA ILE A 65 3.05 -9.44 -2.56
C ILE A 65 3.58 -10.83 -2.20
N ASN A 66 4.90 -10.97 -1.97
CA ASN A 66 5.50 -12.23 -1.54
C ASN A 66 4.96 -12.70 -0.18
N MET A 67 4.79 -11.79 0.78
CA MET A 67 4.16 -12.12 2.07
C MET A 67 2.71 -12.59 1.88
N LEU A 68 1.95 -11.96 0.99
CA LEU A 68 0.55 -12.33 0.72
C LEU A 68 0.44 -13.69 0.03
N PHE A 69 1.31 -13.98 -0.93
CA PHE A 69 1.38 -15.28 -1.57
C PHE A 69 1.71 -16.38 -0.57
N ARG A 70 2.71 -16.16 0.29
CA ARG A 70 3.08 -17.12 1.34
C ARG A 70 1.92 -17.40 2.30
N LYS A 71 1.24 -16.36 2.80
CA LYS A 71 0.04 -16.53 3.65
C LYS A 71 -1.10 -17.26 2.94
N THR A 72 -1.31 -16.96 1.66
CA THR A 72 -2.34 -17.63 0.86
C THR A 72 -2.00 -19.11 0.70
N ALA A 73 -0.73 -19.44 0.43
CA ALA A 73 -0.24 -20.81 0.39
C ALA A 73 -0.41 -21.52 1.74
N GLU A 74 -0.11 -20.87 2.87
CA GLU A 74 -0.35 -21.40 4.22
C GLU A 74 -1.83 -21.72 4.43
N LYS A 75 -2.72 -20.78 4.11
CA LYS A 75 -4.17 -20.96 4.20
C LYS A 75 -4.65 -22.14 3.36
N ILE A 76 -4.19 -22.25 2.11
CA ILE A 76 -4.54 -23.36 1.20
C ILE A 76 -4.02 -24.70 1.75
N SER A 77 -2.78 -24.73 2.26
CA SER A 77 -2.17 -25.94 2.80
C SER A 77 -2.89 -26.45 4.06
N GLY A 78 -3.47 -25.53 4.86
CA GLY A 78 -4.25 -25.86 6.05
C GLY A 78 -5.70 -26.29 5.76
N MET A 79 -6.27 -25.98 4.60
CA MET A 79 -7.67 -26.32 4.26
C MET A 79 -7.86 -27.81 3.97
N SER A 80 -9.07 -28.32 4.23
CA SER A 80 -9.47 -29.65 3.78
C SER A 80 -9.62 -29.69 2.25
N GLU A 81 -9.37 -30.84 1.60
CA GLU A 81 -9.51 -30.97 0.15
C GLU A 81 -10.94 -30.67 -0.33
N LYS A 82 -11.95 -31.02 0.47
CA LYS A 82 -13.37 -30.76 0.17
C LYS A 82 -13.68 -29.26 0.19
N GLU A 83 -13.17 -28.53 1.18
CA GLU A 83 -13.33 -27.08 1.27
C GLU A 83 -12.58 -26.37 0.14
N LEU A 84 -11.35 -26.80 -0.14
CA LEU A 84 -10.52 -26.22 -1.19
C LEU A 84 -11.16 -26.42 -2.57
N ALA A 85 -11.62 -27.65 -2.89
CA ALA A 85 -12.32 -27.96 -4.13
C ALA A 85 -13.55 -27.06 -4.35
N LYS A 86 -14.32 -26.81 -3.28
CA LYS A 86 -15.46 -25.89 -3.32
C LYS A 86 -15.01 -24.44 -3.58
N LYS A 87 -13.94 -23.97 -2.93
CA LYS A 87 -13.46 -22.57 -3.07
C LYS A 87 -12.88 -22.26 -4.44
N ILE A 88 -12.11 -23.19 -5.01
CA ILE A 88 -11.48 -23.00 -6.33
C ILE A 88 -12.37 -23.50 -7.47
N ASN A 89 -13.59 -23.93 -7.17
CA ASN A 89 -14.56 -24.49 -8.11
C ASN A 89 -13.96 -25.57 -9.02
N SER A 90 -13.39 -26.60 -8.41
CA SER A 90 -12.65 -27.66 -9.09
C SER A 90 -12.93 -29.02 -8.48
N ASN A 91 -12.53 -30.09 -9.16
CA ASN A 91 -12.67 -31.45 -8.64
C ASN A 91 -11.67 -31.73 -7.50
N LYS A 92 -11.92 -32.79 -6.73
CA LYS A 92 -11.10 -33.16 -5.57
C LYS A 92 -9.65 -33.51 -5.95
N GLN A 93 -9.41 -34.09 -7.14
CA GLN A 93 -8.07 -34.47 -7.58
C GLN A 93 -7.21 -33.24 -7.88
N GLU A 94 -7.76 -32.25 -8.58
CA GLU A 94 -7.12 -30.97 -8.84
C GLU A 94 -6.87 -30.18 -7.55
N ALA A 95 -7.85 -30.13 -6.64
CA ALA A 95 -7.67 -29.51 -5.33
C ALA A 95 -6.54 -30.19 -4.54
N LYS A 96 -6.43 -31.53 -4.58
CA LYS A 96 -5.34 -32.28 -3.96
C LYS A 96 -3.99 -31.96 -4.59
N LYS A 97 -3.90 -31.88 -5.92
CA LYS A 97 -2.68 -31.48 -6.65
C LYS A 97 -2.27 -30.06 -6.26
N PHE A 98 -3.20 -29.11 -6.29
CA PHE A 98 -2.97 -27.71 -5.95
C PHE A 98 -2.50 -27.55 -4.50
N LYS A 99 -3.16 -28.23 -3.55
CA LYS A 99 -2.73 -28.29 -2.15
C LYS A 99 -1.30 -28.82 -2.02
N LYS A 100 -0.97 -29.91 -2.70
CA LYS A 100 0.38 -30.50 -2.69
C LYS A 100 1.43 -29.53 -3.22
N ILE A 101 1.12 -28.78 -4.29
CA ILE A 101 2.01 -27.74 -4.83
C ILE A 101 2.26 -26.67 -3.75
N MET A 102 1.21 -26.09 -3.16
CA MET A 102 1.34 -25.05 -2.14
C MET A 102 2.12 -25.53 -0.91
N THR A 103 1.85 -26.75 -0.42
CA THR A 103 2.61 -27.34 0.70
C THR A 103 4.09 -27.52 0.34
N ASN A 104 4.42 -27.94 -0.88
CA ASN A 104 5.80 -28.09 -1.31
C ASN A 104 6.51 -26.74 -1.47
N THR A 105 5.81 -25.72 -1.95
CA THR A 105 6.31 -24.35 -2.05
C THR A 105 6.68 -23.79 -0.67
N LEU A 106 5.83 -24.00 0.35
CA LEU A 106 6.11 -23.53 1.71
C LEU A 106 7.35 -24.15 2.37
N LYS A 107 7.77 -25.35 1.95
CA LYS A 107 8.97 -26.02 2.47
C LYS A 107 10.26 -25.30 2.10
N LYS A 108 10.25 -24.50 1.03
CA LYS A 108 11.40 -23.69 0.64
C LYS A 108 11.23 -22.31 1.29
N THR A 109 12.15 -21.95 2.18
CA THR A 109 12.10 -20.66 2.90
C THR A 109 12.30 -19.48 1.97
N ASP A 110 13.11 -19.67 0.93
CA ASP A 110 13.64 -18.59 0.10
C ASP A 110 12.93 -18.46 -1.26
N ILE A 111 11.72 -19.02 -1.40
CA ILE A 111 10.94 -18.81 -2.62
C ILE A 111 10.49 -17.36 -2.68
N GLU A 112 10.96 -16.68 -3.72
CA GLU A 112 10.36 -15.48 -4.28
C GLU A 112 9.25 -15.91 -5.26
N PHE A 113 8.01 -15.57 -4.93
CA PHE A 113 6.82 -15.81 -5.77
C PHE A 113 6.72 -14.79 -6.91
N VAL A 114 7.15 -13.56 -6.65
CA VAL A 114 7.14 -12.45 -7.63
C VAL A 114 8.42 -11.66 -7.45
N SER A 115 9.15 -11.44 -8.54
CA SER A 115 10.42 -10.71 -8.51
C SER A 115 10.24 -9.18 -8.50
N GLU A 116 11.25 -8.45 -8.06
CA GLU A 116 11.28 -6.98 -8.23
C GLU A 116 11.14 -6.55 -9.70
N ASP A 117 11.64 -7.36 -10.65
CA ASP A 117 11.54 -7.10 -12.09
C ASP A 117 10.09 -7.26 -12.60
N ASP A 118 9.37 -8.26 -12.11
CA ASP A 118 7.93 -8.44 -12.43
C ASP A 118 7.11 -7.25 -11.94
N ILE A 119 7.37 -6.80 -10.70
CA ILE A 119 6.72 -5.61 -10.13
C ILE A 119 7.09 -4.36 -10.91
N THR A 120 8.37 -4.20 -11.27
CA THR A 120 8.83 -3.07 -12.07
C THR A 120 8.12 -3.02 -13.43
N PHE A 121 8.02 -4.16 -14.11
CA PHE A 121 7.31 -4.29 -15.38
C PHE A 121 5.83 -3.90 -15.22
N PHE A 122 5.16 -4.43 -14.21
CA PHE A 122 3.75 -4.13 -13.93
C PHE A 122 3.51 -2.64 -13.62
N MET A 123 4.31 -2.06 -12.73
CA MET A 123 4.19 -0.64 -12.34
C MET A 123 4.48 0.30 -13.51
N LYS A 124 5.44 -0.04 -14.40
CA LYS A 124 5.71 0.73 -15.61
C LYS A 124 4.56 0.63 -16.61
N ARG A 125 4.06 -0.59 -16.86
CA ARG A 125 2.93 -0.83 -17.77
C ARG A 125 1.70 -0.03 -17.37
N ASN A 126 1.41 0.06 -16.08
CA ASN A 126 0.26 0.78 -15.55
C ASN A 126 0.53 2.28 -15.30
N ARG A 127 1.69 2.79 -15.69
CA ARG A 127 2.12 4.18 -15.42
C ARG A 127 1.93 4.55 -13.95
N SER A 128 2.21 3.62 -13.05
CA SER A 128 1.94 3.79 -11.61
C SER A 128 2.65 5.01 -11.04
N PHE A 129 3.81 5.41 -11.57
CA PHE A 129 4.56 6.59 -11.14
C PHE A 129 4.19 7.89 -11.90
N GLY A 130 3.12 7.89 -12.70
CA GLY A 130 2.62 9.13 -13.31
C GLY A 130 1.97 10.04 -12.26
N VAL A 131 2.20 11.35 -12.36
CA VAL A 131 1.70 12.34 -11.38
C VAL A 131 0.20 12.23 -11.14
N VAL A 132 -0.60 12.12 -12.22
CA VAL A 132 -2.05 11.97 -12.12
C VAL A 132 -2.44 10.65 -11.44
N GLN A 133 -1.77 9.55 -11.78
CA GLN A 133 -2.04 8.24 -11.17
C GLN A 133 -1.70 8.24 -9.68
N GLN A 134 -0.63 8.92 -9.30
CA GLN A 134 -0.23 9.12 -7.90
C GLN A 134 -1.25 9.96 -7.14
N PHE A 135 -1.78 11.02 -7.75
CA PHE A 135 -2.87 11.80 -7.15
C PHE A 135 -4.12 10.96 -6.92
N ILE A 136 -4.57 10.20 -7.93
CA ILE A 136 -5.75 9.34 -7.82
C ILE A 136 -5.54 8.28 -6.73
N SER A 137 -4.38 7.61 -6.74
CA SER A 137 -4.03 6.60 -5.74
C SER A 137 -4.04 7.18 -4.32
N ASN A 138 -3.38 8.32 -4.12
CA ASN A 138 -3.29 8.97 -2.81
C ASN A 138 -4.64 9.52 -2.35
N LEU A 139 -5.46 10.06 -3.25
CA LEU A 139 -6.82 10.49 -2.92
C LEU A 139 -7.70 9.31 -2.52
N ASN A 140 -7.69 8.21 -3.29
CA ASN A 140 -8.44 6.99 -2.97
C ASN A 140 -8.02 6.38 -1.63
N GLN A 141 -6.72 6.46 -1.30
CA GLN A 141 -6.20 5.96 -0.05
C GLN A 141 -6.53 6.88 1.13
N TYR A 142 -6.19 8.16 1.05
CA TYR A 142 -6.25 9.08 2.19
C TYR A 142 -7.58 9.80 2.37
N SER A 143 -8.52 9.69 1.42
CA SER A 143 -9.93 10.02 1.65
C SER A 143 -10.59 9.08 2.66
N GLN A 144 -10.05 7.87 2.83
CA GLN A 144 -10.55 6.93 3.82
C GLN A 144 -10.02 7.29 5.23
N PRO A 145 -10.91 7.52 6.22
CA PRO A 145 -10.51 7.97 7.55
C PRO A 145 -9.48 7.08 8.23
N LYS A 146 -9.60 5.75 8.06
CA LYS A 146 -8.69 4.74 8.62
C LYS A 146 -7.25 4.93 8.13
N PHE A 147 -7.04 5.11 6.83
CA PHE A 147 -5.71 5.29 6.26
C PHE A 147 -5.12 6.66 6.59
N ASN A 148 -5.95 7.71 6.64
CA ASN A 148 -5.48 9.02 7.09
C ASN A 148 -5.07 9.01 8.58
N TYR A 149 -5.83 8.32 9.43
CA TYR A 149 -5.49 8.13 10.85
C TYR A 149 -4.15 7.41 11.01
N LEU A 150 -3.95 6.29 10.31
CA LEU A 150 -2.69 5.54 10.36
C LEU A 150 -1.48 6.35 9.87
N ARG A 151 -1.68 7.18 8.84
CA ARG A 151 -0.65 8.13 8.37
C ARG A 151 -0.28 9.14 9.46
N LYS A 152 -1.27 9.76 10.09
CA LYS A 152 -1.06 10.74 11.17
C LYS A 152 -0.33 10.10 12.36
N LEU A 153 -0.70 8.88 12.76
CA LEU A 153 0.03 8.11 13.76
C LEU A 153 1.49 7.85 13.35
N GLY A 154 1.72 7.46 12.10
CA GLY A 154 3.08 7.23 11.59
C GLY A 154 3.94 8.49 11.61
N LYS A 155 3.34 9.67 11.38
CA LYS A 155 4.03 10.97 11.52
C LYS A 155 4.40 11.23 12.99
N GLN A 156 3.45 11.09 13.91
CA GLN A 156 3.70 11.25 15.35
C GLN A 156 4.80 10.33 15.87
N HIS A 157 4.83 9.07 15.40
CA HIS A 157 5.87 8.11 15.75
C HIS A 157 7.26 8.53 15.24
N LYS A 158 7.35 8.97 13.97
CA LYS A 158 8.61 9.48 13.40
C LYS A 158 9.12 10.74 14.10
N GLU A 159 8.22 11.55 14.62
CA GLU A 159 8.53 12.77 15.39
C GLU A 159 8.85 12.47 16.87
N GLY A 160 8.78 11.20 17.30
CA GLY A 160 9.04 10.80 18.69
C GLY A 160 7.94 11.19 19.68
N LEU A 161 6.77 11.60 19.19
CA LEU A 161 5.64 12.03 20.03
C LEU A 161 4.90 10.85 20.68
N ILE A 162 5.03 9.65 20.10
CA ILE A 162 4.47 8.41 20.64
C ILE A 162 5.53 7.31 20.61
N SER A 163 5.49 6.43 21.61
CA SER A 163 6.43 5.30 21.71
C SER A 163 6.13 4.20 20.68
N ASP A 164 7.08 3.30 20.44
CA ASP A 164 6.91 2.13 19.56
C ASP A 164 5.74 1.23 20.02
N GLU A 165 5.59 1.04 21.33
CA GLU A 165 4.52 0.23 21.91
C GLU A 165 3.15 0.89 21.74
N GLU A 166 3.07 2.21 21.98
CA GLU A 166 1.85 2.98 21.78
C GLU A 166 1.44 3.02 20.30
N TYR A 167 2.41 3.21 19.41
CA TYR A 167 2.20 3.16 17.96
C TYR A 167 1.62 1.82 17.54
N LEU A 168 2.22 0.71 17.99
CA LEU A 168 1.77 -0.64 17.68
C LEU A 168 0.34 -0.91 18.15
N GLN A 169 0.01 -0.53 19.38
CA GLN A 169 -1.35 -0.70 19.92
C GLN A 169 -2.39 0.08 19.12
N LYS A 170 -2.12 1.35 18.80
CA LYS A 170 -3.04 2.20 18.03
C LYS A 170 -3.23 1.69 16.60
N VAL A 171 -2.16 1.20 15.97
CA VAL A 171 -2.22 0.60 14.63
C VAL A 171 -3.06 -0.67 14.63
N LEU A 172 -2.82 -1.59 15.56
CA LEU A 172 -3.55 -2.86 15.64
C LEU A 172 -5.03 -2.66 15.99
N ARG A 173 -5.38 -1.67 16.82
CA ARG A 173 -6.77 -1.26 17.05
C ARG A 173 -7.45 -0.76 15.79
N ALA A 174 -6.76 0.04 14.98
CA ALA A 174 -7.27 0.49 13.68
C ALA A 174 -7.46 -0.66 12.68
N MET A 175 -6.88 -1.84 12.93
CA MET A 175 -7.11 -3.07 12.15
C MET A 175 -8.32 -3.90 12.63
N ASN A 176 -9.13 -3.38 13.57
CA ASN A 176 -10.25 -4.11 14.20
C ASN A 176 -9.83 -5.43 14.86
N LYS A 177 -8.58 -5.55 15.34
CA LYS A 177 -8.16 -6.71 16.12
C LYS A 177 -8.66 -6.60 17.56
N THR A 178 -9.02 -7.74 18.14
CA THR A 178 -9.41 -7.81 19.55
C THR A 178 -8.20 -7.65 20.48
N ASP A 179 -8.40 -7.13 21.69
CA ASP A 179 -7.32 -6.92 22.68
C ASP A 179 -6.53 -8.21 22.99
N LYS A 180 -7.17 -9.38 22.85
CA LYS A 180 -6.54 -10.70 23.00
C LYS A 180 -5.55 -11.00 21.86
N GLU A 181 -5.94 -10.74 20.61
CA GLU A 181 -5.10 -10.92 19.43
C GLU A 181 -3.94 -9.91 19.42
N LEU A 182 -4.22 -8.67 19.82
CA LEU A 182 -3.25 -7.60 20.07
C LEU A 182 -2.14 -8.05 21.01
N ARG A 183 -2.51 -8.59 22.18
CA ARG A 183 -1.55 -9.06 23.20
C ARG A 183 -0.70 -10.23 22.69
N LEU A 184 -1.27 -11.15 21.92
CA LEU A 184 -0.54 -12.28 21.35
C LEU A 184 0.52 -11.81 20.34
N GLU A 185 0.15 -10.95 19.39
CA GLU A 185 1.10 -10.46 18.37
C GLU A 185 2.22 -9.59 18.98
N ILE A 186 1.91 -8.75 19.96
CA ILE A 186 2.91 -7.95 20.67
C ILE A 186 3.89 -8.87 21.43
N ASN A 187 3.38 -9.90 22.10
CA ASN A 187 4.21 -10.83 22.86
C ASN A 187 5.08 -11.71 21.95
N GLU A 188 4.58 -12.15 20.80
CA GLU A 188 5.38 -12.85 19.79
C GLU A 188 6.49 -11.98 19.21
N ALA A 189 6.18 -10.70 18.92
CA ALA A 189 7.16 -9.74 18.43
C ALA A 189 8.27 -9.47 19.45
N LYS A 190 7.92 -9.28 20.73
CA LYS A 190 8.88 -9.11 21.85
C LYS A 190 9.74 -10.36 22.07
N ARG A 191 9.20 -11.57 21.86
CA ARG A 191 9.95 -12.84 22.00
C ARG A 191 10.96 -13.07 20.89
N LYS A 192 10.68 -12.61 19.66
CA LYS A 192 11.60 -12.77 18.52
C LYS A 192 12.68 -11.69 18.45
N ASN A 193 12.50 -10.55 19.12
CA ASN A 193 13.47 -9.46 19.08
C ASN A 193 13.42 -8.60 20.37
N SER A 194 14.44 -8.69 21.22
CA SER A 194 14.51 -7.95 22.49
C SER A 194 14.64 -6.44 22.32
N ASN A 195 15.12 -5.98 21.15
CA ASN A 195 15.18 -4.57 20.72
C ASN A 195 14.17 -4.32 19.60
N PHE A 196 12.90 -4.62 19.85
CA PHE A 196 11.82 -4.37 18.88
C PHE A 196 11.76 -2.88 18.51
N SER A 197 12.14 -2.56 17.27
CA SER A 197 11.91 -1.25 16.68
C SER A 197 10.72 -1.32 15.72
N ALA A 198 9.67 -0.56 16.01
CA ALA A 198 8.50 -0.43 15.15
C ALA A 198 8.80 0.25 13.79
N LYS A 199 10.06 0.66 13.55
CA LYS A 199 10.54 1.30 12.32
C LYS A 199 10.25 0.49 11.04
N GLY A 200 10.03 -0.82 11.12
CA GLY A 200 9.63 -1.67 9.99
C GLY A 200 8.14 -2.04 9.92
N LEU A 201 7.36 -1.75 10.97
CA LEU A 201 5.98 -2.25 11.09
C LEU A 201 4.95 -1.42 10.32
N SER A 202 5.20 -0.14 10.15
CA SER A 202 4.25 0.80 9.55
C SER A 202 3.94 0.48 8.07
N PHE A 203 4.97 0.17 7.28
CA PHE A 203 4.80 -0.18 5.86
C PHE A 203 4.19 -1.56 5.69
N GLN A 204 4.67 -2.55 6.45
CA GLN A 204 4.16 -3.91 6.42
C GLN A 204 2.72 -3.99 6.93
N ILE A 205 2.31 -3.19 7.92
CA ILE A 205 0.93 -3.16 8.42
C ILE A 205 -0.01 -2.42 7.47
N ILE A 206 0.40 -1.29 6.90
CA ILE A 206 -0.43 -0.60 5.89
C ILE A 206 -0.73 -1.54 4.71
N GLN A 207 0.25 -2.34 4.27
CA GLN A 207 0.04 -3.34 3.22
C GLN A 207 -0.63 -4.64 3.73
N LYS A 208 -0.47 -5.03 5.00
CA LYS A 208 -1.28 -6.10 5.64
C LYS A 208 -2.76 -5.72 5.68
N ILE A 209 -3.09 -4.45 5.91
CA ILE A 209 -4.47 -3.92 5.89
C ILE A 209 -5.08 -4.06 4.49
N PHE A 210 -4.32 -3.82 3.42
CA PHE A 210 -4.76 -4.10 2.05
C PHE A 210 -5.07 -5.59 1.79
N SER A 211 -4.59 -6.52 2.62
CA SER A 211 -4.79 -7.96 2.45
C SER A 211 -5.81 -8.62 3.39
N SER A 212 -6.17 -7.94 4.49
CA SER A 212 -7.07 -8.48 5.52
C SER A 212 -8.47 -7.89 5.49
N ASP A 213 -8.66 -6.80 4.75
CA ASP A 213 -9.94 -6.11 4.62
C ASP A 213 -10.54 -6.49 3.27
N GLU A 214 -11.52 -7.39 3.23
CA GLU A 214 -12.23 -7.80 2.00
C GLU A 214 -12.90 -6.61 1.28
N SER A 215 -13.07 -5.49 2.01
CA SER A 215 -13.60 -4.22 1.49
C SER A 215 -12.56 -3.36 0.75
N VAL A 216 -11.27 -3.62 0.95
CA VAL A 216 -10.20 -2.90 0.23
C VAL A 216 -9.87 -3.68 -1.02
N ASN A 217 -10.69 -3.46 -2.03
CA ASN A 217 -10.48 -4.00 -3.35
C ASN A 217 -9.12 -3.52 -3.89
N ILE A 218 -8.10 -4.37 -3.94
CA ILE A 218 -6.80 -4.03 -4.56
C ILE A 218 -7.01 -3.59 -6.02
N ASN A 219 -8.13 -3.98 -6.66
CA ASN A 219 -8.50 -3.47 -7.96
C ASN A 219 -8.84 -1.97 -7.95
N THR A 220 -9.23 -1.32 -6.86
CA THR A 220 -9.45 0.15 -6.87
C THR A 220 -8.16 0.97 -6.78
N LEU A 221 -7.02 0.35 -6.46
CA LEU A 221 -5.70 0.98 -6.56
C LEU A 221 -5.10 0.93 -7.97
N TYR A 222 -5.55 -0.02 -8.81
CA TYR A 222 -4.97 -0.27 -10.13
C TYR A 222 -5.98 -0.42 -11.27
N SER A 223 -7.28 -0.19 -11.05
CA SER A 223 -8.29 -0.16 -12.12
C SER A 223 -8.24 1.14 -12.91
N SER A 224 -7.16 1.33 -13.67
CA SER A 224 -7.35 1.99 -14.96
C SER A 224 -8.21 1.04 -15.80
N LYS A 225 -9.46 1.41 -16.05
CA LYS A 225 -10.41 0.76 -16.95
C LYS A 225 -9.72 -0.14 -17.99
N LEU A 226 -9.79 -1.46 -17.81
CA LEU A 226 -9.84 -2.35 -18.96
C LEU A 226 -11.21 -2.08 -19.59
N GLY A 227 -11.22 -1.25 -20.63
CA GLY A 227 -12.33 -1.15 -21.54
C GLY A 227 -12.54 -2.51 -22.18
N LEU A 228 -13.44 -3.30 -21.61
CA LEU A 228 -14.15 -4.33 -22.32
C LEU A 228 -15.60 -3.88 -22.32
N SER A 229 -15.94 -3.10 -23.35
CA SER A 229 -17.30 -3.01 -23.84
C SER A 229 -17.72 -4.41 -24.27
N SER A 230 -18.65 -5.01 -23.53
CA SER A 230 -19.64 -5.92 -24.11
C SER A 230 -20.77 -5.08 -24.71
#